data_AF-A0A1A3E9T1-F1
#
_entry.id   AF-A0A1A3E9T1-F1
#
_cell.length_a   1.000
_cell.length_b   1.000
_cell.length_c   1.000
_cell.angle_alpha   90.00
_cell.angle_beta   90.00
_cell.angle_gamma   90.00
#
_symmetry.space_group_name_H-M   'P 1'
#
loop_
_entity.id
_entity.type
_entity.pdbx_description
1 polymer ?
#
loop_
_entity_poly.entity_id
_entity_poly.type
_entity_poly.pdbx_seq_one_letter_code
_entity_poly.pdbx_strand_id
1 'polypeptide(L)'
;MTTWVCHPGGPRVIEAVESVLDLPEDALDHTRNSLRDNGNLSSVSVLDVLAANMADPPQPGSIGLMIAMGPAFCSELVLLAW
;
A
#
# COMPACT_ATOMS: atom_id res chain seq x y z
N MET A 1 7.65 6.46 -9.32
CA MET A 1 7.34 6.29 -7.89
C MET A 1 8.22 5.18 -7.38
N THR A 2 8.87 5.38 -6.24
CA THR A 2 9.79 4.39 -5.66
C THR A 2 9.15 3.61 -4.52
N THR A 3 7.94 4.01 -4.08
CA THR A 3 7.29 3.45 -2.89
C THR A 3 5.78 3.37 -3.09
N TRP A 4 5.19 2.26 -2.66
CA TRP A 4 3.77 1.97 -2.80
C TRP A 4 3.17 1.61 -1.44
N VAL A 5 2.13 2.35 -1.04
CA VAL A 5 1.42 2.12 0.23
C VAL A 5 -0.01 1.73 -0.11
N CYS A 6 -0.27 0.45 -0.28
CA CYS A 6 -1.58 -0.04 -0.68
C CYS A 6 -2.38 -0.55 0.52
N HIS A 7 -3.66 -0.19 0.60
CA HIS A 7 -4.61 -0.79 1.54
C HIS A 7 -4.73 -2.30 1.28
N PRO A 8 -4.46 -3.17 2.28
CA PRO A 8 -4.60 -4.61 2.13
C PRO A 8 -6.06 -5.06 2.28
N GLY A 9 -6.89 -4.81 1.26
CA GLY A 9 -8.28 -5.27 1.26
C GLY A 9 -8.42 -6.81 1.31
N GLY A 10 -7.42 -7.51 0.77
CA GLY A 10 -7.27 -8.96 0.71
C GLY A 10 -6.24 -9.36 -0.35
N PRO A 11 -5.85 -10.64 -0.47
CA PRO A 11 -4.77 -11.06 -1.39
C PRO A 11 -5.05 -10.71 -2.85
N ARG A 12 -6.29 -10.94 -3.33
CA ARG A 12 -6.70 -10.60 -4.70
C ARG A 12 -6.65 -9.11 -5.02
N VAL A 13 -6.82 -8.27 -4.00
CA VAL A 13 -6.74 -6.82 -4.17
C VAL A 13 -5.29 -6.41 -4.39
N ILE A 14 -4.36 -6.97 -3.62
CA ILE A 14 -2.93 -6.75 -3.75
C ILE A 14 -2.48 -7.21 -5.15
N GLU A 15 -2.81 -8.45 -5.53
CA GLU A 15 -2.51 -9.01 -6.86
C GLU A 15 -3.05 -8.15 -8.01
N ALA A 16 -4.27 -7.62 -7.86
CA ALA A 16 -4.87 -6.76 -8.87
C ALA A 16 -4.14 -5.43 -9.02
N VAL A 17 -3.72 -4.80 -7.91
CA VAL A 17 -2.95 -3.56 -7.94
C VAL A 17 -1.59 -3.78 -8.60
N GLU A 18 -0.90 -4.86 -8.24
CA GLU A 18 0.40 -5.22 -8.84
C GLU A 18 0.29 -5.47 -10.33
N SER A 19 -0.71 -6.24 -10.75
CA SER A 19 -0.92 -6.55 -12.16
C SER A 19 -1.33 -5.33 -12.98
N VAL A 20 -2.22 -4.48 -12.46
CA VAL A 20 -2.73 -3.32 -13.21
C VAL A 20 -1.68 -2.23 -13.36
N LEU A 21 -0.79 -2.08 -12.36
CA LEU A 21 0.26 -1.06 -12.35
C LEU A 21 1.62 -1.58 -12.80
N ASP A 22 1.72 -2.86 -13.19
CA ASP A 22 2.95 -3.54 -13.61
C ASP A 22 4.08 -3.37 -12.59
N LEU A 23 3.77 -3.64 -11.32
CA LEU A 23 4.70 -3.49 -10.21
C LEU A 23 5.65 -4.70 -10.11
N PRO A 24 6.91 -4.50 -9.68
CA PRO A 24 7.77 -5.61 -9.33
C PRO A 24 7.19 -6.37 -8.12
N GLU A 25 7.50 -7.67 -8.01
CA GLU A 25 6.90 -8.57 -7.02
C GLU A 25 7.08 -8.11 -5.57
N ASP A 26 8.15 -7.36 -5.28
CA ASP A 26 8.51 -6.86 -3.94
C ASP A 26 7.89 -5.48 -3.61
N ALA A 27 7.25 -4.80 -4.57
CA ALA A 27 6.75 -3.44 -4.39
C ALA A 27 5.71 -3.29 -3.27
N LEU A 28 4.94 -4.35 -3.00
CA LEU A 28 3.88 -4.37 -1.99
C LEU A 28 4.19 -5.26 -0.78
N ASP A 29 5.46 -5.52 -0.50
CA ASP A 29 5.85 -6.39 0.63
C ASP A 29 5.34 -5.88 1.98
N HIS A 30 5.43 -4.57 2.26
CA HIS A 30 4.84 -4.00 3.47
C HIS A 30 3.31 -4.20 3.53
N THR A 31 2.60 -4.08 2.40
CA THR A 31 1.16 -4.35 2.32
C THR A 31 0.85 -5.81 2.59
N ARG A 32 1.60 -6.75 2.02
CA ARG A 32 1.43 -8.19 2.26
C ARG A 32 1.74 -8.58 3.70
N ASN A 33 2.80 -8.00 4.26
CA ASN A 33 3.21 -8.22 5.64
C ASN A 33 2.13 -7.75 6.61
N SER A 34 1.62 -6.53 6.43
CA SER A 34 0.49 -6.00 7.20
C SER A 34 -0.73 -6.93 7.13
N LEU A 35 -1.12 -7.38 5.93
CA LEU A 35 -2.25 -8.31 5.78
C LEU A 35 -2.02 -9.65 6.50
N ARG A 36 -0.81 -10.22 6.38
CA ARG A 36 -0.46 -11.50 7.00
C ARG A 36 -0.47 -11.40 8.52
N ASP A 37 0.10 -10.33 9.05
CA ASP A 37 0.39 -10.21 10.48
C ASP A 37 -0.84 -9.63 11.23
N ASN A 38 -1.59 -8.73 10.60
CA ASN A 38 -2.68 -7.97 11.23
C ASN A 38 -4.07 -8.17 10.58
N GLY A 39 -4.15 -8.76 9.39
CA GLY A 39 -5.39 -8.88 8.65
C GLY A 39 -5.89 -7.54 8.06
N ASN A 40 -7.15 -7.53 7.61
CA ASN A 40 -7.80 -6.29 7.16
C ASN A 40 -8.38 -5.56 8.38
N LEU A 41 -7.67 -4.52 8.83
CA LEU A 41 -8.03 -3.62 9.93
C LEU A 41 -9.01 -2.51 9.51
N SER A 42 -9.72 -2.69 8.39
CA SER A 42 -10.56 -1.65 7.77
C SER A 42 -9.74 -0.40 7.43
N SER A 43 -10.26 0.80 7.69
CA SER A 43 -9.64 2.09 7.36
C SER A 43 -8.21 2.26 7.90
N VAL A 44 -7.89 1.62 9.04
CA VAL A 44 -6.57 1.71 9.66
C VAL A 44 -5.51 0.96 8.85
N SER A 45 -5.89 -0.04 8.04
CA SER A 45 -4.91 -0.91 7.37
C SER A 45 -3.93 -0.15 6.47
N VAL A 46 -4.37 0.93 5.80
CA VAL A 46 -3.46 1.72 4.96
C VAL A 46 -2.46 2.53 5.80
N LEU A 47 -2.87 2.96 7.00
CA LEU A 47 -2.01 3.66 7.95
C LEU A 47 -1.01 2.70 8.62
N ASP A 48 -1.40 1.44 8.83
CA ASP A 48 -0.50 0.38 9.30
C ASP A 48 0.63 0.11 8.29
N VAL A 49 0.29 0.03 7.00
CA VAL A 49 1.28 -0.08 5.91
C VAL A 49 2.15 1.18 5.82
N LEU A 50 1.56 2.37 5.97
CA LEU A 50 2.32 3.62 5.99
C LEU A 50 3.32 3.64 7.16
N ALA A 51 2.91 3.20 8.34
CA ALA A 51 3.78 3.11 9.51
C ALA A 51 4.97 2.18 9.26
N ALA A 52 4.78 1.05 8.58
CA ALA A 52 5.88 0.17 8.17
C ALA A 52 6.87 0.87 7.23
N ASN A 53 6.37 1.62 6.24
CA ASN A 53 7.20 2.42 5.33
C ASN A 53 7.84 3.65 6.00
N MET A 54 7.38 4.06 7.18
CA MET A 54 8.04 5.11 7.97
C MET A 54 9.11 4.53 8.90
N ALA A 55 8.95 3.28 9.33
CA ALA A 55 9.93 2.55 10.12
C ALA A 55 11.13 2.08 9.28
N ASP A 56 10.89 1.73 8.02
CA ASP A 56 11.91 1.46 6.99
C ASP A 56 11.75 2.45 5.82
N PRO A 57 12.24 3.69 5.97
CA PRO A 57 11.92 4.76 5.03
C PRO A 57 12.64 4.62 3.68
N PRO A 58 11.94 4.94 2.57
CA PRO A 58 12.57 5.20 1.28
C PRO A 58 13.65 6.29 1.35
N GLN A 59 14.47 6.37 0.29
CA GLN A 59 15.46 7.44 0.15
C GLN A 59 14.81 8.83 0.24
N PRO A 60 15.38 9.81 0.98
CA PRO A 60 14.87 11.17 1.01
C PRO A 60 14.70 11.78 -0.39
N GLY A 61 13.62 12.53 -0.60
CA GLY A 61 13.19 13.05 -1.90
C GLY A 61 12.42 12.04 -2.76
N SER A 62 12.23 10.81 -2.28
CA SER A 62 11.40 9.80 -2.96
C SER A 62 9.94 10.21 -3.01
N ILE A 63 9.29 9.86 -4.12
CA ILE A 63 7.86 10.01 -4.30
C ILE A 63 7.19 8.65 -4.25
N GLY A 64 6.17 8.53 -3.40
CA GLY A 64 5.33 7.34 -3.31
C GLY A 64 3.86 7.63 -3.55
N LEU A 65 3.09 6.56 -3.71
CA LEU A 65 1.64 6.62 -3.87
C LEU A 65 0.98 5.77 -2.80
N MET A 66 0.08 6.41 -2.04
CA MET A 66 -0.82 5.70 -1.14
C MET A 66 -2.16 5.49 -1.83
N ILE A 67 -2.66 4.25 -1.80
CA ILE A 67 -3.87 3.82 -2.49
C ILE A 67 -4.78 3.13 -1.48
N ALA A 68 -6.03 3.55 -1.40
CA ALA A 68 -7.07 2.87 -0.63
C ALA A 68 -8.34 2.73 -1.46
N MET A 69 -9.09 1.65 -1.24
CA MET A 69 -10.38 1.42 -1.88
C MET A 69 -11.47 1.19 -0.84
N GLY A 70 -12.69 1.62 -1.14
CA GLY A 70 -13.85 1.51 -0.25
C GLY A 70 -15.15 1.17 -0.97
N PRO A 71 -16.27 1.16 -0.24
CA PRO A 71 -17.61 0.90 -0.78
C PRO A 71 -17.96 1.79 -1.97
N ALA A 72 -18.88 1.31 -2.83
CA ALA A 72 -19.27 1.93 -4.10
C ALA A 72 -18.15 1.95 -5.17
N PHE A 73 -17.09 1.16 -4.94
CA PHE A 73 -15.83 1.14 -5.69
C PHE A 73 -15.25 2.55 -5.88
N CYS A 74 -14.98 3.19 -4.75
CA CYS A 74 -14.20 4.42 -4.71
C CYS A 74 -12.73 4.08 -4.48
N SER A 75 -11.85 4.79 -5.18
CA SER A 75 -10.40 4.75 -4.96
C SER A 75 -9.93 6.13 -4.51
N GLU A 76 -9.19 6.16 -3.41
CA GLU A 76 -8.52 7.34 -2.89
C GLU A 76 -7.02 7.19 -3.15
N LEU A 77 -6.40 8.23 -3.72
CA LEU A 77 -4.98 8.25 -4.06
C LEU A 77 -4.31 9.48 -3.46
N VAL A 78 -3.22 9.28 -2.73
CA VAL A 78 -2.46 10.36 -2.10
C VAL A 78 -1.01 10.28 -2.55
N LEU A 79 -0.51 11.36 -3.15
CA LEU A 79 0.90 11.52 -3.47
C LEU A 79 1.67 11.82 -2.19
N LEU A 80 2.69 11.01 -1.90
CA LEU A 80 3.56 11.15 -0.75
C LEU A 80 4.96 11.57 -1.19
N ALA A 81 5.64 12.33 -0.34
CA ALA A 81 7.05 12.65 -0.47
C ALA A 81 7.74 12.36 0.87
N TRP A 82 8.90 11.72 0.80
CA TRP A 82 9.78 11.50 1.95
C TRP A 82 10.89 12.53 1.99
#